data_AF-A0A9D2ZWB3-F1
#
_entry.id   AF-A0A9D2ZWB3-F1
#
_cell.length_a   1.000
_cell.length_b   1.000
_cell.length_c   1.000
_cell.angle_alpha   90.00
_cell.angle_beta   90.00
_cell.angle_gamma   90.00
#
_symmetry.space_group_name_H-M   'P 1'
#
loop_
_entity.id
_entity.type
_entity.pdbx_description
1 polymer ?
#
loop_
_entity_poly.entity_id
_entity_poly.type
_entity_poly.pdbx_seq_one_letter_code
_entity_poly.pdbx_strand_id
1 'polypeptide(L)'
;MERAVLKPNLPELEAVEFEIQLLNARIERARKHYAEFGEVWAEYLSDRPHSLEHTGEEDGTVVVRLQRTVPLPVALSISFGEFLYELRAALDNCLYAAAVLVSGQNPPPSANRLEWPIRLTRKDWKDQVKRYQDLPPELVSALEAIQPYHATRPGWNSLGILHDLARVDRHRSPHGLGLYLAHLRMVVDQSRIEVINFSQAQFIDQGYELVRLRVRQGTVLSPENFDLELEFDVDVTDVSQVTGPSGAIGRPWGPLSKRMCSLVKAVDEYTTALIALAVDHRE
;
A
#
# COMPACT_ATOMS: atom_id res chain seq x y z
N MET A 1 -0.26 -13.13 14.02
CA MET A 1 -1.12 -13.85 13.06
C MET A 1 -0.27 -14.99 12.54
N GLU A 2 -0.51 -16.19 13.05
CA GLU A 2 0.31 -17.37 12.80
C GLU A 2 0.06 -17.86 11.37
N ARG A 3 1.14 -18.01 10.59
CA ARG A 3 1.05 -18.42 9.18
C ARG A 3 0.54 -19.85 9.11
N ALA A 4 -0.35 -20.15 8.15
CA ALA A 4 -0.48 -21.52 7.67
C ALA A 4 0.80 -21.83 6.88
N VAL A 5 1.90 -22.12 7.58
CA VAL A 5 3.15 -22.52 6.94
C VAL A 5 2.83 -23.74 6.10
N LEU A 6 2.96 -23.64 4.77
CA LEU A 6 3.04 -24.80 3.89
C LEU A 6 4.08 -25.73 4.51
N LYS A 7 3.63 -26.84 5.11
CA LYS A 7 4.50 -27.68 5.93
C LYS A 7 5.64 -28.18 5.02
N PRO A 8 6.90 -27.84 5.31
CA PRO A 8 8.02 -28.11 4.39
C PRO A 8 8.35 -29.61 4.22
N ASN A 9 7.65 -30.51 4.93
CA ASN A 9 7.90 -31.95 4.93
C ASN A 9 6.78 -32.76 4.27
N LEU A 10 6.03 -32.19 3.31
CA LEU A 10 5.18 -33.00 2.44
C LEU A 10 6.07 -33.61 1.34
N PRO A 11 6.07 -34.95 1.16
CA PRO A 11 6.85 -35.61 0.11
C PRO A 11 6.55 -35.06 -1.30
N GLU A 12 5.33 -34.56 -1.54
CA GLU A 12 4.98 -33.96 -2.82
C GLU A 12 5.76 -32.67 -3.13
N LEU A 13 6.30 -31.98 -2.12
CA LEU A 13 6.99 -30.69 -2.28
C LEU A 13 8.51 -30.80 -2.43
N GLU A 14 9.11 -31.99 -2.29
CA GLU A 14 10.57 -32.17 -2.39
C GLU A 14 11.14 -31.61 -3.70
N ALA A 15 10.40 -31.74 -4.81
CA ALA A 15 10.82 -31.27 -6.13
C ALA A 15 10.89 -29.74 -6.27
N VAL A 16 10.27 -29.00 -5.34
CA VAL A 16 10.17 -27.52 -5.34
C VAL A 16 10.54 -26.92 -3.98
N GLU A 17 11.25 -27.67 -3.13
CA GLU A 17 11.54 -27.24 -1.76
C GLU A 17 12.28 -25.89 -1.76
N PHE A 18 13.26 -25.73 -2.63
CA PHE A 18 14.02 -24.49 -2.77
C PHE A 18 13.13 -23.31 -3.17
N GLU A 19 12.25 -23.50 -4.15
CA GLU A 19 11.33 -22.47 -4.63
C GLU A 19 10.32 -22.06 -3.55
N ILE A 20 9.83 -23.02 -2.76
CA ILE A 20 8.95 -22.75 -1.61
C ILE A 20 9.72 -22.00 -0.50
N GLN A 21 10.95 -22.41 -0.19
CA GLN A 21 11.81 -21.71 0.78
C GLN A 21 12.10 -20.27 0.30
N LEU A 22 12.41 -20.09 -0.97
CA LEU A 22 12.68 -18.78 -1.57
C LEU A 22 11.44 -17.89 -1.55
N LEU A 23 10.28 -18.41 -1.98
CA LEU A 23 8.97 -17.75 -1.84
C LEU A 23 8.72 -17.26 -0.41
N ASN A 24 8.93 -18.13 0.57
CA ASN A 24 8.75 -17.81 1.98
C ASN A 24 9.72 -16.73 2.45
N ALA A 25 10.98 -16.83 2.06
CA ALA A 25 12.01 -15.83 2.38
C ALA A 25 11.67 -14.45 1.79
N ARG A 26 11.10 -14.39 0.58
CA ARG A 26 10.62 -13.14 -0.04
C ARG A 26 9.50 -12.50 0.77
N ILE A 27 8.49 -13.27 1.19
CA ILE A 27 7.39 -12.76 2.02
C ILE A 27 7.91 -12.24 3.37
N GLU A 28 8.80 -12.98 4.03
CA GLU A 28 9.40 -12.54 5.29
C GLU A 28 10.30 -11.32 5.11
N ARG A 29 10.98 -11.20 3.97
CA ARG A 29 11.76 -10.01 3.63
C ARG A 29 10.86 -8.78 3.41
N ALA A 30 9.71 -8.94 2.76
CA ALA A 30 8.70 -7.87 2.69
C ALA A 30 8.25 -7.43 4.10
N ARG A 31 8.01 -8.37 5.03
CA ARG A 31 7.68 -8.00 6.43
C ARG A 31 8.79 -7.20 7.11
N LYS A 32 10.06 -7.53 6.86
CA LYS A 32 11.21 -6.77 7.37
C LYS A 32 11.24 -5.35 6.81
N HIS A 33 11.04 -5.18 5.51
CA HIS A 33 10.97 -3.85 4.89
C HIS A 33 9.78 -3.02 5.39
N TYR A 34 8.66 -3.65 5.72
CA TYR A 34 7.55 -2.98 6.41
C TYR A 34 7.93 -2.49 7.82
N ALA A 35 8.66 -3.30 8.60
CA ALA A 35 9.15 -2.91 9.91
C ALA A 35 10.16 -1.75 9.82
N GLU A 36 11.12 -1.86 8.90
CA GLU A 36 12.12 -0.82 8.59
C GLU A 36 11.45 0.50 8.19
N PHE A 37 10.42 0.46 7.33
CA PHE A 37 9.64 1.65 6.98
C PHE A 37 9.04 2.33 8.22
N GLY A 38 8.50 1.53 9.15
CA GLY A 38 7.95 2.03 10.41
C GLY A 38 9.02 2.64 11.34
N GLU A 39 10.20 2.04 11.41
CA GLU A 39 11.35 2.56 12.17
C GLU A 39 11.83 3.90 11.62
N VAL A 40 12.04 4.00 10.29
CA VAL A 40 12.42 5.24 9.62
C VAL A 40 11.37 6.32 9.82
N TRP A 41 10.08 5.97 9.76
CA TRP A 41 8.99 6.92 10.00
C TRP A 41 8.96 7.41 11.45
N ALA A 42 9.15 6.51 12.42
CA ALA A 42 9.20 6.86 13.83
C ALA A 42 10.41 7.75 14.16
N GLU A 43 11.58 7.44 13.61
CA GLU A 43 12.79 8.26 13.75
C GLU A 43 12.55 9.66 13.17
N TYR A 44 12.04 9.76 11.95
CA TYR A 44 11.68 11.04 11.33
C TYR A 44 10.73 11.87 12.20
N LEU A 45 9.70 11.26 12.77
CA LEU A 45 8.76 11.97 13.64
C LEU A 45 9.38 12.40 14.98
N SER A 46 10.36 11.65 15.48
CA SER A 46 11.04 11.97 16.75
C SER A 46 11.81 13.29 16.69
N ASP A 47 12.28 13.68 15.50
CA ASP A 47 12.93 14.97 15.23
C ASP A 47 11.96 16.16 15.16
N ARG A 48 10.65 15.92 15.35
CA ARG A 48 9.59 16.92 15.25
C ARG A 48 9.71 17.74 13.94
N PRO A 49 9.60 17.08 12.77
CA PRO A 49 9.96 17.65 11.47
C PRO A 49 8.92 18.63 10.92
N HIS A 50 7.92 18.96 11.73
CA HIS A 50 6.80 19.81 11.39
C HIS A 50 6.63 20.90 12.45
N SER A 51 6.33 22.11 12.00
CA SER A 51 5.97 23.24 12.87
C SER A 51 4.73 23.94 12.30
N LEU A 52 4.01 24.63 13.17
CA LEU A 52 2.88 25.46 12.79
C LEU A 52 3.30 26.92 12.79
N GLU A 53 3.12 27.59 11.65
CA GLU A 53 3.33 29.02 11.53
C GLU A 53 1.98 29.73 11.50
N HIS A 54 1.87 30.80 12.29
CA HIS A 54 0.69 31.65 12.36
C HIS A 54 1.03 33.01 11.75
N THR A 55 0.31 33.39 10.69
CA THR A 55 0.46 34.71 10.06
C THR A 55 -0.80 35.51 10.28
N GLY A 56 -0.69 36.67 10.94
CA GLY A 56 -1.77 37.64 11.05
C GLY A 56 -1.83 38.55 9.82
N GLU A 57 -3.04 38.86 9.37
CA GLU A 57 -3.34 39.81 8.29
C GLU A 57 -3.94 41.09 8.88
N GLU A 58 -3.89 42.20 8.13
CA GLU A 58 -4.33 43.53 8.61
C GLU A 58 -5.82 43.58 8.97
N ASP A 59 -6.64 42.70 8.41
CA ASP A 59 -8.09 42.64 8.62
C ASP A 59 -8.51 41.80 9.84
N GLY A 60 -7.55 41.36 10.66
CA GLY A 60 -7.77 40.51 11.83
C GLY A 60 -7.91 39.02 11.49
N THR A 61 -7.62 38.62 10.25
CA THR A 61 -7.51 37.21 9.86
C THR A 61 -6.20 36.63 10.37
N VAL A 62 -6.23 35.38 10.84
CA VAL A 62 -5.04 34.59 11.16
C VAL A 62 -5.05 33.32 10.33
N VAL A 63 -3.91 33.02 9.71
CA VAL A 63 -3.73 31.82 8.91
C VAL A 63 -2.71 30.90 9.58
N VAL A 64 -3.10 29.65 9.79
CA VAL A 64 -2.25 28.59 10.34
C VAL A 64 -1.74 27.73 9.18
N ARG A 65 -0.42 27.66 9.02
CA ARG A 65 0.25 26.88 7.98
C ARG A 65 1.13 25.80 8.56
N LEU A 66 1.19 24.65 7.90
CA LEU A 66 2.16 23.62 8.20
C LEU A 66 3.49 23.94 7.51
N GLN A 67 4.56 24.05 8.30
CA GLN A 67 5.91 24.05 7.77
C GLN A 67 6.58 22.72 8.04
N ARG A 68 7.21 22.17 6.99
CA ARG A 68 8.07 21.00 7.10
C ARG A 68 9.51 21.47 7.19
N THR A 69 10.13 21.27 8.35
CA THR A 69 11.50 21.70 8.63
C THR A 69 12.54 20.68 8.13
N VAL A 70 12.13 19.42 7.97
CA VAL A 70 12.98 18.32 7.48
C VAL A 70 12.24 17.60 6.35
N PRO A 71 12.84 17.37 5.17
CA PRO A 71 12.19 16.63 4.08
C PRO A 71 11.92 15.17 4.49
N LEU A 72 10.96 14.52 3.81
CA LEU A 72 10.73 13.09 4.01
C LEU A 72 12.01 12.28 3.71
N PRO A 73 12.40 11.33 4.57
CA PRO A 73 13.59 10.52 4.34
C PRO A 73 13.46 9.65 3.10
N VAL A 74 14.49 9.65 2.25
CA VAL A 74 14.56 8.79 1.04
C VAL A 74 14.49 7.31 1.41
N ALA A 75 14.95 6.93 2.60
CA ALA A 75 14.87 5.56 3.11
C ALA A 75 13.43 5.02 3.13
N LEU A 76 12.41 5.86 3.36
CA LEU A 76 11.00 5.43 3.26
C LEU A 76 10.66 4.90 1.87
N SER A 77 11.10 5.60 0.82
CA SER A 77 10.87 5.18 -0.57
C SER A 77 11.64 3.90 -0.90
N ILE A 78 12.87 3.76 -0.41
CA ILE A 78 13.68 2.54 -0.63
C ILE A 78 13.00 1.34 -0.01
N SER A 79 12.70 1.36 1.30
CA SER A 79 12.06 0.24 1.98
C SER A 79 10.68 -0.07 1.41
N PHE A 80 9.93 0.95 0.95
CA PHE A 80 8.65 0.74 0.30
C PHE A 80 8.78 0.07 -1.09
N GLY A 81 9.73 0.50 -1.92
CA GLY A 81 10.00 -0.12 -3.22
C GLY A 81 10.47 -1.56 -3.08
N GLU A 82 11.40 -1.83 -2.15
CA GLU A 82 11.87 -3.17 -1.84
C GLU A 82 10.74 -4.06 -1.30
N PHE A 83 9.88 -3.54 -0.41
CA PHE A 83 8.66 -4.23 0.02
C PHE A 83 7.79 -4.71 -1.16
N LEU A 84 7.50 -3.83 -2.13
CA LEU A 84 6.69 -4.17 -3.29
C LEU A 84 7.37 -5.18 -4.21
N TYR A 85 8.68 -5.02 -4.40
CA TYR A 85 9.50 -5.94 -5.20
C TYR A 85 9.46 -7.36 -4.64
N GLU A 86 9.68 -7.52 -3.33
CA GLU A 86 9.68 -8.82 -2.66
C GLU A 86 8.33 -9.53 -2.80
N LEU A 87 7.21 -8.80 -2.67
CA LEU A 87 5.87 -9.36 -2.87
C LEU A 87 5.61 -9.82 -4.31
N ARG A 88 6.07 -9.07 -5.31
CA ARG A 88 5.95 -9.48 -6.72
C ARG A 88 6.80 -10.71 -7.02
N ALA A 89 8.05 -10.70 -6.56
CA ALA A 89 8.96 -11.83 -6.73
C ALA A 89 8.41 -13.10 -6.04
N ALA A 90 7.77 -12.97 -4.88
CA ALA A 90 7.07 -14.07 -4.22
C ALA A 90 5.99 -14.69 -5.12
N LEU A 91 5.12 -13.87 -5.72
CA LEU A 91 4.08 -14.35 -6.64
C LEU A 91 4.68 -15.09 -7.84
N ASP A 92 5.71 -14.52 -8.49
CA ASP A 92 6.36 -15.16 -9.65
C ASP A 92 7.01 -16.51 -9.27
N ASN A 93 7.70 -16.57 -8.12
CA ASN A 93 8.30 -17.80 -7.62
C ASN A 93 7.25 -18.87 -7.30
N CYS A 94 6.09 -18.48 -6.76
CA CYS A 94 4.98 -19.40 -6.50
C CYS A 94 4.42 -19.99 -7.80
N LEU A 95 4.20 -19.17 -8.83
CA LEU A 95 3.73 -19.67 -10.11
C LEU A 95 4.74 -20.64 -10.74
N TYR A 96 6.04 -20.34 -10.63
CA TYR A 96 7.11 -21.23 -11.08
C TYR A 96 7.06 -22.57 -10.34
N ALA A 97 6.98 -22.57 -9.01
CA ALA A 97 6.88 -23.78 -8.21
C ALA A 97 5.64 -24.60 -8.57
N ALA A 98 4.47 -23.96 -8.70
CA ALA A 98 3.24 -24.62 -9.13
C ALA A 98 3.41 -25.27 -10.52
N ALA A 99 4.09 -24.60 -11.46
CA ALA A 99 4.36 -25.15 -12.78
C ALA A 99 5.31 -26.36 -12.75
N VAL A 100 6.32 -26.36 -11.88
CA VAL A 100 7.20 -27.53 -11.66
C VAL A 100 6.41 -28.70 -11.09
N LEU A 101 5.57 -28.46 -10.07
CA LEU A 101 4.75 -29.50 -9.44
C LEU A 101 3.84 -30.22 -10.44
N VAL A 102 3.08 -29.46 -11.23
CA VAL A 102 2.11 -30.05 -12.17
C VAL A 102 2.76 -30.66 -13.42
N SER A 103 3.93 -30.17 -13.84
CA SER A 103 4.63 -30.69 -15.02
C SER A 103 5.61 -31.83 -14.71
N GLY A 104 6.03 -31.96 -13.44
CA GLY A 104 7.09 -32.87 -13.00
C GLY A 104 8.48 -32.51 -13.55
N GLN A 105 8.68 -31.31 -14.10
CA GLN A 105 9.93 -30.87 -14.74
C GLN A 105 10.48 -29.59 -14.08
N ASN A 106 11.79 -29.56 -13.82
CA ASN A 106 12.51 -28.36 -13.37
C ASN A 106 13.73 -28.11 -14.29
N PRO A 107 13.70 -27.10 -15.18
CA PRO A 107 12.68 -26.07 -15.32
C PRO A 107 11.36 -26.57 -15.94
N PRO A 108 10.22 -25.94 -15.62
CA PRO A 108 8.93 -26.32 -16.20
C PRO A 108 8.81 -25.87 -17.66
N PRO A 109 7.87 -26.44 -18.44
CA PRO A 109 7.55 -25.96 -19.77
C PRO A 109 7.25 -24.46 -19.79
N SER A 110 7.73 -23.76 -20.82
CA SER A 110 7.58 -22.30 -20.96
C SER A 110 8.07 -21.46 -19.77
N ALA A 111 9.00 -21.96 -18.94
CA ALA A 111 9.51 -21.30 -17.75
C ALA A 111 9.86 -19.80 -17.94
N ASN A 112 10.50 -19.46 -19.06
CA ASN A 112 10.91 -18.09 -19.38
C ASN A 112 9.74 -17.12 -19.69
N ARG A 113 8.52 -17.63 -19.83
CA ARG A 113 7.30 -16.85 -20.11
C ARG A 113 6.37 -16.73 -18.91
N LEU A 114 6.61 -17.52 -17.86
CA LEU A 114 5.82 -17.51 -16.64
C LEU A 114 6.07 -16.21 -15.88
N GLU A 115 4.96 -15.52 -15.58
CA GLU A 115 4.87 -14.34 -14.74
C GLU A 115 3.49 -14.43 -14.09
N TRP A 116 3.40 -14.13 -12.79
CA TRP A 116 2.10 -14.11 -12.13
C TRP A 116 1.17 -13.08 -12.80
N PRO A 117 -0.03 -13.50 -13.27
CA PRO A 117 -0.93 -12.57 -13.94
C PRO A 117 -1.47 -11.54 -12.96
N ILE A 118 -1.29 -10.27 -13.33
CA ILE A 118 -2.12 -9.17 -12.83
C ILE A 118 -2.68 -8.42 -14.02
N ARG A 119 -3.98 -8.57 -14.28
CA ARG A 119 -4.68 -8.08 -15.46
C ARG A 119 -5.86 -7.22 -15.03
N LEU A 120 -5.89 -5.97 -15.50
CA LEU A 120 -6.92 -5.00 -15.11
C LEU A 120 -8.20 -5.18 -15.93
N THR A 121 -8.14 -5.85 -17.08
CA THR A 121 -9.30 -6.11 -17.94
C THR A 121 -9.34 -7.55 -18.45
N ARG A 122 -10.55 -8.02 -18.80
CA ARG A 122 -10.76 -9.31 -19.47
C ARG A 122 -10.01 -9.41 -20.81
N LYS A 123 -9.81 -8.28 -21.50
CA LYS A 123 -9.05 -8.25 -22.75
C LYS A 123 -7.56 -8.56 -22.48
N ASP A 124 -6.96 -7.89 -21.50
CA ASP A 124 -5.56 -8.10 -21.13
C ASP A 124 -5.30 -9.56 -20.72
N TRP A 125 -6.27 -10.19 -20.06
CA TRP A 125 -6.22 -11.63 -19.76
C TRP A 125 -6.19 -12.47 -21.02
N LYS A 126 -7.17 -12.31 -21.93
CA LYS A 126 -7.25 -13.07 -23.18
C LYS A 126 -5.99 -12.94 -24.04
N ASP A 127 -5.39 -11.75 -24.06
CA ASP A 127 -4.19 -11.48 -24.86
C ASP A 127 -2.94 -12.19 -24.28
N GLN A 128 -2.92 -12.51 -22.98
CA GLN A 128 -1.76 -13.08 -22.29
C GLN A 128 -1.95 -14.53 -21.81
N VAL A 129 -3.17 -15.08 -21.85
CA VAL A 129 -3.48 -16.42 -21.30
C VAL A 129 -2.66 -17.54 -21.96
N LYS A 130 -2.20 -17.36 -23.20
CA LYS A 130 -1.31 -18.30 -23.90
C LYS A 130 0.04 -18.52 -23.21
N ARG A 131 0.42 -17.69 -22.23
CA ARG A 131 1.60 -17.93 -21.38
C ARG A 131 1.41 -19.12 -20.44
N TYR A 132 0.17 -19.46 -20.12
CA TYR A 132 -0.20 -20.49 -19.17
C TYR A 132 -0.73 -21.76 -19.85
N GLN A 133 -0.46 -21.92 -21.15
CA GLN A 133 -0.97 -23.03 -21.96
C GLN A 133 -0.48 -24.41 -21.46
N ASP A 134 0.65 -24.44 -20.75
CA ASP A 134 1.26 -25.66 -20.21
C ASP A 134 0.81 -25.92 -18.75
N LEU A 135 -0.07 -25.09 -18.19
CA LEU A 135 -0.66 -25.29 -16.87
C LEU A 135 -2.03 -26.00 -16.98
N PRO A 136 -2.40 -26.83 -15.98
CA PRO A 136 -3.74 -27.40 -15.90
C PRO A 136 -4.85 -26.32 -15.93
N PRO A 137 -5.99 -26.57 -16.59
CA PRO A 137 -7.08 -25.60 -16.69
C PRO A 137 -7.60 -25.08 -15.35
N GLU A 138 -7.53 -25.90 -14.30
CA GLU A 138 -7.94 -25.53 -12.95
C GLU A 138 -7.03 -24.48 -12.30
N LEU A 139 -5.70 -24.58 -12.46
CA LEU A 139 -4.76 -23.54 -12.04
C LEU A 139 -4.98 -22.25 -12.82
N VAL A 140 -5.18 -22.34 -14.13
CA VAL A 140 -5.45 -21.16 -14.99
C VAL A 140 -6.75 -20.47 -14.57
N SER A 141 -7.78 -21.25 -14.25
CA SER A 141 -9.08 -20.74 -13.78
C SER A 141 -8.97 -20.08 -12.40
N ALA A 142 -8.19 -20.67 -11.49
CA ALA A 142 -7.91 -20.07 -10.17
C ALA A 142 -7.15 -18.74 -10.30
N LEU A 143 -6.15 -18.67 -11.18
CA LEU A 143 -5.43 -17.44 -11.50
C LEU A 143 -6.34 -16.37 -12.12
N GLU A 144 -7.29 -16.75 -12.99
CA GLU A 144 -8.25 -15.80 -13.57
C GLU A 144 -9.23 -15.27 -12.52
N ALA A 145 -9.73 -16.14 -11.64
CA ALA A 145 -10.79 -15.82 -10.68
C ALA A 145 -10.42 -14.69 -9.70
N ILE A 146 -9.13 -14.55 -9.37
CA ILE A 146 -8.63 -13.53 -8.44
C ILE A 146 -8.27 -12.20 -9.11
N GLN A 147 -8.39 -12.09 -10.44
CA GLN A 147 -7.97 -10.90 -11.17
C GLN A 147 -8.84 -9.66 -10.83
N PRO A 148 -8.25 -8.45 -10.88
CA PRO A 148 -8.96 -7.20 -10.57
C PRO A 148 -10.32 -7.01 -11.25
N TYR A 149 -10.45 -7.41 -12.53
CA TYR A 149 -11.71 -7.24 -13.27
C TYR A 149 -12.83 -8.19 -12.86
N HIS A 150 -12.54 -9.24 -12.09
CA HIS A 150 -13.55 -10.12 -11.49
C HIS A 150 -14.05 -9.61 -10.14
N ALA A 151 -13.32 -8.70 -9.49
CA ALA A 151 -13.74 -8.16 -8.20
C ALA A 151 -14.97 -7.25 -8.36
N THR A 152 -15.91 -7.34 -7.41
CA THR A 152 -17.05 -6.41 -7.33
C THR A 152 -16.60 -4.95 -7.25
N ARG A 153 -15.41 -4.71 -6.70
CA ARG A 153 -14.76 -3.40 -6.58
C ARG A 153 -13.31 -3.51 -7.05
N PRO A 154 -13.02 -3.32 -8.35
CA PRO A 154 -11.67 -3.50 -8.90
C PRO A 154 -10.60 -2.65 -8.20
N GLY A 155 -10.93 -1.41 -7.83
CA GLY A 155 -10.02 -0.52 -7.10
C GLY A 155 -9.68 -0.95 -5.67
N TRP A 156 -10.34 -1.99 -5.14
CA TRP A 156 -10.06 -2.60 -3.83
C TRP A 156 -9.37 -3.96 -3.95
N ASN A 157 -9.16 -4.47 -5.16
CA ASN A 157 -8.50 -5.76 -5.35
C ASN A 157 -7.00 -5.65 -5.00
N SER A 158 -6.51 -6.58 -4.16
CA SER A 158 -5.13 -6.56 -3.67
C SER A 158 -4.07 -6.70 -4.77
N LEU A 159 -4.31 -7.53 -5.80
CA LEU A 159 -3.39 -7.62 -6.94
C LEU A 159 -3.36 -6.33 -7.73
N GLY A 160 -4.52 -5.71 -7.96
CA GLY A 160 -4.63 -4.41 -8.64
C GLY A 160 -3.85 -3.33 -7.90
N ILE A 161 -4.02 -3.25 -6.58
CA ILE A 161 -3.29 -2.30 -5.73
C ILE A 161 -1.78 -2.57 -5.73
N LEU A 162 -1.35 -3.83 -5.60
CA LEU A 162 0.06 -4.19 -5.70
C LEU A 162 0.66 -3.78 -7.04
N HIS A 163 -0.07 -4.02 -8.14
CA HIS A 163 0.36 -3.64 -9.48
C HIS A 163 0.49 -2.13 -9.63
N ASP A 164 -0.50 -1.37 -9.17
CA ASP A 164 -0.50 0.09 -9.27
C ASP A 164 0.64 0.70 -8.44
N LEU A 165 0.81 0.25 -7.19
CA LEU A 165 1.89 0.73 -6.32
C LEU A 165 3.28 0.40 -6.88
N ALA A 166 3.49 -0.85 -7.35
CA ALA A 166 4.76 -1.26 -7.95
C ALA A 166 5.05 -0.59 -9.31
N ARG A 167 4.01 -0.07 -9.98
CA ARG A 167 4.17 0.75 -11.19
C ARG A 167 4.55 2.18 -10.84
N VAL A 168 3.92 2.76 -9.81
CA VAL A 168 4.25 4.11 -9.31
C VAL A 168 5.72 4.16 -8.88
N ASP A 169 6.18 3.17 -8.13
CA ASP A 169 7.55 3.05 -7.65
C ASP A 169 8.59 3.03 -8.79
N ARG A 170 8.42 2.16 -9.80
CA ARG A 170 9.42 1.96 -10.88
C ARG A 170 9.51 3.09 -11.92
N HIS A 171 8.46 3.88 -12.09
CA HIS A 171 8.32 4.80 -13.24
C HIS A 171 8.31 6.28 -12.88
N ARG A 172 8.41 6.65 -11.59
CA ARG A 172 8.43 8.07 -11.17
C ARG A 172 9.72 8.42 -10.43
N SER A 173 10.10 9.69 -10.55
CA SER A 173 11.14 10.33 -9.72
C SER A 173 10.82 10.15 -8.21
N PRO A 174 11.76 10.36 -7.27
CA PRO A 174 11.69 10.04 -5.83
C PRO A 174 10.49 10.55 -4.99
N HIS A 175 9.49 11.18 -5.59
CA HIS A 175 8.34 11.84 -4.97
C HIS A 175 7.10 10.94 -4.89
N GLY A 176 7.28 9.63 -4.73
CA GLY A 176 6.15 8.71 -4.60
C GLY A 176 5.39 8.86 -3.29
N LEU A 177 6.07 9.31 -2.22
CA LEU A 177 5.50 9.47 -0.88
C LEU A 177 5.31 10.94 -0.52
N GLY A 178 4.19 11.23 0.13
CA GLY A 178 3.80 12.55 0.61
C GLY A 178 3.15 12.48 1.99
N LEU A 179 3.04 13.66 2.61
CA LEU A 179 2.36 13.80 3.89
C LEU A 179 0.86 13.93 3.63
N TYR A 180 0.06 13.09 4.29
CA TYR A 180 -1.39 13.09 4.19
C TYR A 180 -1.98 13.53 5.52
N LEU A 181 -2.76 14.61 5.51
CA LEU A 181 -3.56 15.03 6.66
C LEU A 181 -4.68 14.00 6.86
N ALA A 182 -4.58 13.18 7.90
CA ALA A 182 -5.57 12.16 8.23
C ALA A 182 -6.73 12.77 9.03
N HIS A 183 -6.41 13.54 10.06
CA HIS A 183 -7.39 14.21 10.90
C HIS A 183 -6.94 15.61 11.29
N LEU A 184 -7.92 16.52 11.34
CA LEU A 184 -7.79 17.84 11.91
C LEU A 184 -8.93 18.00 12.92
N ARG A 185 -8.58 18.26 14.18
CA ARG A 185 -9.54 18.59 15.23
C ARG A 185 -9.19 19.94 15.80
N MET A 186 -10.20 20.74 16.08
CA MET A 186 -10.00 22.03 16.73
C MET A 186 -11.03 22.26 17.83
N VAL A 187 -10.57 22.86 18.92
CA VAL A 187 -11.41 23.47 19.95
C VAL A 187 -11.29 24.98 19.78
N VAL A 188 -12.43 25.68 19.68
CA VAL A 188 -12.45 27.11 19.41
C VAL A 188 -13.51 27.83 20.25
N ASP A 189 -13.12 28.92 20.90
CA ASP A 189 -14.06 29.84 21.54
C ASP A 189 -14.74 30.72 20.48
N GLN A 190 -15.93 30.30 20.05
CA GLN A 190 -16.72 30.97 19.02
C GLN A 190 -17.16 32.39 19.41
N SER A 191 -17.10 32.77 20.70
CA SER A 191 -17.38 34.14 21.12
C SER A 191 -16.26 35.11 20.74
N ARG A 192 -15.06 34.59 20.46
CA ARG A 192 -13.83 35.36 20.18
C ARG A 192 -13.24 35.08 18.80
N ILE A 193 -13.49 33.90 18.24
CA ILE A 193 -12.85 33.41 17.02
C ILE A 193 -13.92 32.81 16.09
N GLU A 194 -13.93 33.26 14.85
CA GLU A 194 -14.72 32.65 13.78
C GLU A 194 -13.79 31.82 12.88
N VAL A 195 -14.19 30.59 12.57
CA VAL A 195 -13.46 29.71 11.65
C VAL A 195 -13.93 29.99 10.24
N ILE A 196 -13.07 30.57 9.40
CA ILE A 196 -13.38 30.90 8.00
C ILE A 196 -13.29 29.63 7.14
N ASN A 197 -12.18 28.89 7.28
CA ASN A 197 -11.96 27.65 6.55
C ASN A 197 -11.00 26.73 7.33
N PHE A 198 -11.10 25.43 7.08
CA PHE A 198 -10.17 24.43 7.59
C PHE A 198 -10.01 23.28 6.60
N SER A 199 -8.84 22.66 6.64
CA SER A 199 -8.46 21.57 5.75
C SER A 199 -9.21 20.29 6.05
N GLN A 200 -9.64 19.62 4.99
CA GLN A 200 -10.12 18.25 5.01
C GLN A 200 -8.97 17.27 4.74
N ALA A 201 -9.22 15.98 4.88
CA ALA A 201 -8.21 14.95 4.68
C ALA A 201 -7.69 14.91 3.24
N GLN A 202 -6.40 15.21 3.05
CA GLN A 202 -5.76 15.36 1.74
C GLN A 202 -4.23 15.33 1.86
N PHE A 203 -3.54 15.24 0.72
CA PHE A 203 -2.11 15.50 0.67
C PHE A 203 -1.82 16.98 0.87
N ILE A 204 -0.78 17.27 1.65
CA ILE A 204 -0.38 18.63 1.97
C ILE A 204 1.10 18.86 1.64
N ASP A 205 1.35 20.01 1.04
CA ASP A 205 2.69 20.46 0.68
C ASP A 205 3.28 21.38 1.76
N GLN A 206 4.53 21.80 1.56
CA GLN A 206 5.17 22.78 2.43
C GLN A 206 4.42 24.13 2.37
N GLY A 207 4.13 24.71 3.54
CA GLY A 207 3.42 25.98 3.65
C GLY A 207 1.91 25.87 3.44
N TYR A 208 1.36 24.65 3.42
CA TYR A 208 -0.06 24.41 3.21
C TYR A 208 -0.91 25.08 4.29
N GLU A 209 -1.98 25.76 3.88
CA GLU A 209 -2.93 26.43 4.77
C GLU A 209 -3.86 25.41 5.43
N LEU A 210 -3.68 25.19 6.73
CA LEU A 210 -4.49 24.24 7.50
C LEU A 210 -5.80 24.86 7.95
N VAL A 211 -5.73 26.06 8.51
CA VAL A 211 -6.88 26.75 9.11
C VAL A 211 -6.77 28.25 8.84
N ARG A 212 -7.90 28.87 8.51
CA ARG A 212 -8.06 30.31 8.43
C ARG A 212 -9.12 30.76 9.41
N LEU A 213 -8.78 31.73 10.25
CA LEU A 213 -9.59 32.21 11.37
C LEU A 213 -9.78 33.72 11.27
N ARG A 214 -10.91 34.23 11.74
CA ARG A 214 -11.10 35.65 12.07
C ARG A 214 -11.01 35.79 13.58
N VAL A 215 -10.08 36.60 14.07
CA VAL A 215 -9.87 36.81 15.51
C VAL A 215 -10.43 38.18 15.88
N ARG A 216 -11.32 38.24 16.89
CA ARG A 216 -11.89 39.52 17.35
C ARG A 216 -10.81 40.42 17.92
N GLN A 217 -10.96 41.73 17.70
CA GLN A 217 -10.01 42.74 18.18
C GLN A 217 -9.75 42.59 19.70
N GLY A 218 -8.47 42.61 20.09
CA GLY A 218 -8.04 42.43 21.47
C GLY A 218 -7.96 40.97 21.95
N THR A 219 -8.35 39.99 21.12
CA THR A 219 -8.15 38.56 21.42
C THR A 219 -6.74 38.14 21.02
N VAL A 220 -6.04 37.45 21.91
CA VAL A 220 -4.77 36.76 21.63
C VAL A 220 -5.02 35.26 21.58
N LEU A 221 -4.54 34.57 20.54
CA LEU A 221 -4.68 33.12 20.42
C LEU A 221 -3.89 32.43 21.54
N SER A 222 -4.53 31.45 22.18
CA SER A 222 -3.93 30.63 23.23
C SER A 222 -4.64 29.27 23.27
N PRO A 223 -4.02 28.22 23.86
CA PRO A 223 -4.67 26.92 24.01
C PRO A 223 -6.04 26.94 24.70
N GLU A 224 -6.34 27.98 25.49
CA GLU A 224 -7.64 28.14 26.16
C GLU A 224 -8.78 28.54 25.22
N ASN A 225 -8.46 29.23 24.11
CA ASN A 225 -9.45 29.73 23.16
C ASN A 225 -9.31 29.14 21.75
N PHE A 226 -8.17 28.54 21.44
CA PHE A 226 -7.88 27.84 20.20
C PHE A 226 -6.86 26.73 20.44
N ASP A 227 -7.29 25.49 20.28
CA ASP A 227 -6.44 24.31 20.35
C ASP A 227 -6.62 23.50 19.06
N LEU A 228 -5.51 23.14 18.40
CA LEU A 228 -5.48 22.48 17.10
C LEU A 228 -4.68 21.17 17.21
N GLU A 229 -5.37 20.06 16.99
CA GLU A 229 -4.78 18.73 16.94
C GLU A 229 -4.77 18.24 15.49
N LEU A 230 -3.61 17.73 15.05
CA LEU A 230 -3.37 17.28 13.69
C LEU A 230 -2.81 15.85 13.73
N GLU A 231 -3.36 14.99 12.89
CA GLU A 231 -2.85 13.65 12.64
C GLU A 231 -2.40 13.53 11.19
N PHE A 232 -1.15 13.11 10.99
CA PHE A 232 -0.56 12.93 9.67
C PHE A 232 -0.14 11.48 9.43
N ASP A 233 -0.38 11.01 8.21
CA ASP A 233 0.17 9.78 7.65
C ASP A 233 1.26 10.12 6.62
N VAL A 234 2.18 9.19 6.38
CA VAL A 234 2.92 9.12 5.11
C VAL A 234 2.17 8.21 4.14
N ASP A 235 2.01 8.65 2.89
CA ASP A 235 1.28 7.87 1.89
C ASP A 235 1.74 8.12 0.45
N VAL A 236 1.37 7.23 -0.47
CA VAL A 236 1.62 7.33 -1.90
C VAL A 236 0.72 8.38 -2.55
N THR A 237 1.31 9.41 -3.15
CA THR A 237 0.61 10.61 -3.65
C THR A 237 -0.36 10.35 -4.80
N ASP A 238 -0.13 9.28 -5.57
CA ASP A 238 -0.91 8.94 -6.78
C ASP A 238 -1.98 7.86 -6.56
N VAL A 239 -2.30 7.52 -5.31
CA VAL A 239 -3.36 6.54 -5.03
C VAL A 239 -4.71 7.15 -5.36
N SER A 240 -5.35 6.60 -6.38
CA SER A 240 -6.71 7.01 -6.77
C SER A 240 -7.68 6.71 -5.65
N GLN A 241 -8.45 7.73 -5.24
CA GLN A 241 -9.56 7.53 -4.33
C GLN A 241 -10.71 6.86 -5.07
N VAL A 242 -11.30 5.84 -4.46
CA VAL A 242 -12.38 5.05 -5.07
C VAL A 242 -13.47 4.79 -4.04
N THR A 243 -14.69 4.55 -4.52
CA THR A 243 -15.84 4.27 -3.65
C THR A 243 -15.63 2.96 -2.88
N GLY A 244 -15.56 3.08 -1.55
CA GLY A 244 -15.38 1.99 -0.61
C GLY A 244 -16.66 1.25 -0.26
N PRO A 245 -16.55 0.11 0.46
CA PRO A 245 -17.67 -0.74 0.86
C PRO A 245 -18.83 0.01 1.52
N SER A 246 -18.54 1.03 2.31
CA SER A 246 -19.52 1.90 2.98
C SER A 246 -20.19 2.93 2.07
N GLY A 247 -19.81 3.01 0.80
CA GLY A 247 -20.23 4.08 -0.13
C GLY A 247 -19.39 5.35 -0.03
N ALA A 248 -18.51 5.48 0.98
CA ALA A 248 -17.60 6.61 1.09
C ALA A 248 -16.46 6.51 0.06
N ILE A 249 -16.11 7.63 -0.56
CA ILE A 249 -14.91 7.75 -1.39
C ILE A 249 -13.69 7.82 -0.47
N GLY A 250 -12.66 7.03 -0.75
CA GLY A 250 -11.45 7.09 0.05
C GLY A 250 -10.30 6.27 -0.54
N ARG A 251 -9.21 6.24 0.22
CA ARG A 251 -8.01 5.45 -0.10
C ARG A 251 -8.33 3.94 0.07
N PRO A 252 -8.13 3.08 -0.95
CA PRO A 252 -8.31 1.64 -0.81
C PRO A 252 -7.53 1.09 0.38
N TRP A 253 -8.20 0.29 1.22
CA TRP A 253 -7.68 -0.27 2.47
C TRP A 253 -7.19 0.73 3.53
N GLY A 254 -7.47 2.04 3.38
CA GLY A 254 -7.17 3.05 4.38
C GLY A 254 -5.72 3.58 4.31
N PRO A 255 -5.03 3.81 5.44
CA PRO A 255 -3.64 4.27 5.47
C PRO A 255 -2.65 3.31 4.80
N LEU A 256 -1.47 3.80 4.43
CA LEU A 256 -0.43 3.01 3.77
C LEU A 256 -0.02 1.78 4.56
N SER A 257 0.10 1.90 5.89
CA SER A 257 0.42 0.77 6.79
C SER A 257 -0.59 -0.37 6.68
N LYS A 258 -1.90 -0.04 6.67
CA LYS A 258 -2.96 -1.04 6.47
C LYS A 258 -2.90 -1.66 5.08
N ARG A 259 -2.60 -0.87 4.03
CA ARG A 259 -2.38 -1.41 2.68
C ARG A 259 -1.23 -2.41 2.67
N MET A 260 -0.07 -2.06 3.22
CA MET A 260 1.10 -2.95 3.25
C MET A 260 0.77 -4.26 3.97
N CYS A 261 0.14 -4.21 5.15
CA CYS A 261 -0.28 -5.42 5.85
C CYS A 261 -1.27 -6.28 5.03
N SER A 262 -2.26 -5.66 4.40
CA SER A 262 -3.23 -6.35 3.55
C SER A 262 -2.59 -7.00 2.33
N LEU A 263 -1.59 -6.35 1.71
CA LEU A 263 -0.86 -6.90 0.57
C LEU A 263 -0.05 -8.15 0.95
N VAL A 264 0.68 -8.11 2.07
CA VAL A 264 1.40 -9.29 2.57
C VAL A 264 0.44 -10.45 2.83
N LYS A 265 -0.69 -10.16 3.49
CA LYS A 265 -1.72 -11.17 3.76
C LYS A 265 -2.27 -11.77 2.47
N ALA A 266 -2.64 -10.94 1.50
CA ALA A 266 -3.20 -11.40 0.23
C ALA A 266 -2.19 -12.25 -0.56
N VAL A 267 -0.92 -11.85 -0.63
CA VAL A 267 0.13 -12.63 -1.31
C VAL A 267 0.35 -13.97 -0.61
N ASP A 268 0.39 -14.01 0.72
CA ASP A 268 0.51 -15.25 1.47
C ASP A 268 -0.67 -16.20 1.22
N GLU A 269 -1.91 -15.68 1.19
CA GLU A 269 -3.11 -16.47 0.89
C GLU A 269 -3.13 -16.98 -0.55
N TYR A 270 -2.81 -16.12 -1.54
CA TYR A 270 -2.80 -16.52 -2.95
C TYR A 270 -1.74 -17.58 -3.24
N THR A 271 -0.54 -17.41 -2.68
CA THR A 271 0.56 -18.35 -2.91
C THR A 271 0.31 -19.69 -2.21
N THR A 272 -0.22 -19.67 -0.98
CA THR A 272 -0.63 -20.90 -0.28
C THR A 272 -1.72 -21.66 -1.05
N ALA A 273 -2.75 -20.96 -1.54
CA ALA A 273 -3.85 -21.58 -2.26
C ALA A 273 -3.40 -22.17 -3.61
N LEU A 274 -2.54 -21.47 -4.37
CA LEU A 274 -2.07 -21.98 -5.66
C LEU A 274 -1.19 -23.23 -5.50
N ILE A 275 -0.33 -23.27 -4.48
CA ILE A 275 0.49 -24.47 -4.20
C ILE A 275 -0.39 -25.65 -3.78
N ALA A 276 -1.39 -25.43 -2.92
CA ALA A 276 -2.33 -26.50 -2.55
C ALA A 276 -3.03 -27.08 -3.80
N LEU A 277 -3.55 -26.23 -4.68
CA LEU A 277 -4.16 -26.66 -5.94
C LEU A 277 -3.19 -27.44 -6.85
N ALA A 278 -1.91 -27.06 -6.87
CA ALA A 278 -0.90 -27.77 -7.65
C ALA A 278 -0.55 -29.15 -7.08
N VAL A 279 -0.56 -29.30 -5.75
CA VAL A 279 -0.39 -30.59 -5.08
C VAL A 279 -1.59 -31.49 -5.33
N ASP A 280 -2.80 -30.98 -5.15
CA ASP A 280 -4.06 -31.73 -5.36
C ASP A 280 -4.19 -32.24 -6.81
N HIS A 281 -3.64 -31.53 -7.80
CA HIS A 281 -3.63 -31.98 -9.20
C HIS A 281 -2.74 -33.21 -9.45
N ARG A 282 -1.75 -33.44 -8.58
CA ARG A 282 -0.78 -34.54 -8.72
C ARG A 282 -1.30 -35.85 -8.12
N GLU A 283 -2.22 -35.77 -7.15
CA GLU A 283 -2.87 -36.94 -6.52
C GLU A 283 -3.92 -37.59 -7.45
#